data_AF-A0A9E7D2J6-F1
#
_entry.id   AF-A0A9E7D2J6-F1
#
_cell.length_a   1.000
_cell.length_b   1.000
_cell.length_c   1.000
_cell.angle_alpha   90.00
_cell.angle_beta   90.00
_cell.angle_gamma   90.00
#
_symmetry.space_group_name_H-M   'P 1'
#
loop_
_entity.id
_entity.type
_entity.pdbx_description
1 polymer ?
#
loop_
_entity_poly.entity_id
_entity_poly.type
_entity_poly.pdbx_seq_one_letter_code
_entity_poly.pdbx_strand_id
1 'polypeptide(L)' 'MALRYESVRDPERRANIALLDCAAFAEAAPRDSQSWWIFIRPHSLQAWCEAPRIRIELPLTHFAADPRIAAWLASPRGS' A
#
# COMPACT_ATOMS: atom_id res chain seq x y z
N MET A 1 5.74 -10.45 -3.73
CA MET A 1 6.34 -9.56 -4.76
C MET A 1 5.41 -8.38 -5.01
N ALA A 2 5.92 -7.20 -5.41
CA ALA A 2 5.10 -6.06 -5.80
C ALA A 2 5.41 -5.63 -7.24
N LEU A 3 4.39 -5.52 -8.08
CA LEU A 3 4.49 -5.02 -9.46
C LEU A 3 3.72 -3.71 -9.60
N ARG A 4 4.36 -2.68 -10.14
CA ARG A 4 3.70 -1.42 -10.49
C ARG A 4 3.44 -1.38 -11.99
N TYR A 5 2.21 -1.08 -12.38
CA TYR A 5 1.78 -0.99 -13.79
C TYR A 5 0.80 0.16 -13.97
N GLU A 6 0.49 0.54 -15.20
CA GLU A 6 -0.51 1.59 -15.49
C GLU A 6 -1.93 1.05 -15.30
N SER A 7 -2.80 1.84 -14.67
CA SER A 7 -4.22 1.50 -14.55
C SER A 7 -4.90 1.65 -15.91
N VAL A 8 -5.42 0.54 -16.44
CA VAL A 8 -6.26 0.56 -17.66
C VAL A 8 -7.68 1.11 -17.41
N ARG A 9 -8.05 1.28 -16.13
CA ARG A 9 -9.36 1.81 -15.71
C ARG A 9 -9.34 3.30 -15.38
N ASP A 10 -8.16 3.86 -15.07
CA ASP A 10 -8.00 5.29 -14.83
C ASP A 10 -7.77 5.99 -16.18
N PRO A 11 -8.60 6.97 -16.59
CA PRO A 11 -8.41 7.72 -17.83
C PRO A 11 -7.03 8.38 -17.94
N GLU A 12 -6.43 8.76 -16.80
CA GLU A 12 -5.09 9.35 -16.74
C GLU A 12 -3.97 8.30 -16.65
N ARG A 13 -4.30 7.01 -16.77
CA ARG A 13 -3.37 5.86 -16.69
C ARG A 13 -2.47 5.88 -15.46
N ARG A 14 -2.96 6.39 -14.33
CA ARG A 14 -2.19 6.47 -13.08
C ARG A 14 -1.78 5.09 -12.58
N ALA A 15 -0.86 5.07 -11.61
CA ALA A 15 -0.24 3.84 -11.12
C ALA A 15 -1.26 2.88 -10.48
N ASN A 16 -1.14 1.60 -10.84
CA ASN A 16 -1.74 0.46 -10.17
C ASN A 16 -0.62 -0.44 -9.63
N ILE A 17 -0.89 -1.13 -8.52
CA ILE A 17 0.07 -1.99 -7.85
C ILE A 17 -0.57 -3.36 -7.63
N ALA A 18 0.09 -4.41 -8.09
CA ALA A 18 -0.26 -5.79 -7.78
C ALA A 18 0.73 -6.35 -6.76
N LEU A 19 0.21 -6.82 -5.64
CA LEU A 19 0.98 -7.61 -4.68
C LEU A 19 0.69 -9.09 -4.96
N LEU A 20 1.74 -9.84 -5.28
CA LEU A 20 1.63 -11.24 -5.68
C LEU A 20 2.20 -12.12 -4.57
N ASP A 21 1.36 -13.03 -4.10
CA ASP A 21 1.72 -14.28 -3.44
C ASP A 21 1.20 -15.42 -4.33
N CYS A 22 2.07 -16.32 -4.79
CA CYS A 22 1.68 -17.41 -5.68
C CYS A 22 0.61 -18.31 -5.05
N ALA A 23 0.57 -18.43 -3.72
CA ALA A 23 -0.45 -19.21 -3.02
C ALA A 23 -1.85 -18.58 -3.14
N ALA A 24 -1.96 -17.27 -3.41
CA ALA A 24 -3.23 -16.58 -3.52
C ALA A 24 -4.00 -16.86 -4.83
N PHE A 25 -3.37 -17.47 -5.84
CA PHE A 25 -3.98 -17.83 -7.12
C PHE A 25 -4.42 -19.30 -7.21
N ALA A 26 -4.65 -19.95 -6.08
CA ALA A 26 -5.13 -21.34 -6.05
C ALA A 26 -6.54 -21.52 -6.69
N GLU A 27 -7.31 -20.44 -6.81
CA GLU A 27 -8.64 -20.43 -7.40
C GLU A 27 -8.73 -19.35 -8.51
N ALA A 28 -9.49 -19.63 -9.58
CA ALA A 28 -9.60 -18.75 -10.74
C ALA A 28 -10.44 -17.49 -10.48
N ALA A 29 -11.43 -17.57 -9.60
CA ALA A 29 -12.28 -16.44 -9.25
C ALA A 29 -11.71 -15.70 -8.03
N PRO A 30 -11.72 -14.35 -8.02
CA PRO A 30 -11.36 -13.59 -6.84
C PRO A 30 -12.36 -13.91 -5.71
N ARG A 31 -11.83 -14.44 -4.60
CA ARG A 31 -12.65 -14.84 -3.44
C ARG A 31 -13.29 -13.64 -2.75
N ASP A 32 -12.54 -12.54 -2.63
CA ASP A 32 -12.98 -11.29 -2.01
C ASP A 32 -12.40 -10.08 -2.74
N SER A 33 -13.14 -8.97 -2.75
CA SER A 33 -12.68 -7.68 -3.26
C SER A 33 -12.89 -6.61 -2.20
N GLN A 34 -11.81 -5.93 -1.82
CA GLN A 34 -11.83 -4.88 -0.80
C GLN A 34 -11.28 -3.57 -1.38
N SER A 35 -11.93 -2.47 -1.04
CA SER A 35 -11.45 -1.12 -1.35
C SER A 35 -10.70 -0.57 -0.15
N TRP A 36 -9.47 -0.12 -0.39
CA TRP A 36 -8.59 0.45 0.64
C TRP A 36 -8.19 1.88 0.27
N TRP A 37 -8.35 2.81 1.21
CA TRP A 37 -7.78 4.16 1.12
C TRP A 37 -6.49 4.19 1.91
N ILE A 38 -5.40 4.57 1.26
CA ILE A 38 -4.07 4.64 1.87
C ILE A 38 -3.62 6.09 1.89
N PHE A 39 -3.31 6.60 3.08
CA PHE A 39 -2.83 7.95 3.31
C PHE A 39 -1.41 7.89 3.86
N ILE A 40 -0.47 8.51 3.14
CA ILE A 40 0.90 8.69 3.60
C ILE A 40 0.98 10.06 4.29
N ARG A 41 1.32 10.06 5.57
CA ARG A 41 1.55 11.26 6.40
C ARG A 41 3.05 11.40 6.68
N PRO A 42 3.51 12.55 7.19
CA PRO A 42 4.93 12.75 7.49
C PRO A 42 5.52 11.69 8.44
N HIS A 43 4.73 11.20 9.41
CA HIS A 43 5.19 10.28 10.45
C HIS A 43 4.45 8.92 10.48
N SER A 44 3.36 8.78 9.71
CA SER A 44 2.52 7.58 9.75
C SER A 44 1.95 7.21 8.39
N LEU A 45 1.58 5.94 8.26
CA LEU A 45 0.76 5.40 7.19
C LEU A 45 -0.61 5.06 7.78
N GLN A 46 -1.68 5.57 7.17
CA GLN A 46 -3.05 5.21 7.54
C GLN A 46 -3.68 4.42 6.40
N ALA A 47 -4.33 3.31 6.72
CA ALA A 47 -5.04 2.48 5.76
C ALA A 47 -6.46 2.20 6.26
N TRP A 48 -7.45 2.57 5.46
CA TRP A 48 -8.87 2.38 5.78
C TRP A 48 -9.49 1.42 4.79
N CYS A 49 -10.28 0.47 5.26
CA CYS A 49 -11.14 -0.39 4.46
C CYS A 49 -12.60 -0.16 4.89
N GLU A 50 -13.53 -0.18 3.94
CA GLU A 50 -14.96 0.01 4.23
C GLU A 50 -15.71 -1.31 4.40
N ALA A 51 -15.26 -2.39 3.74
CA ALA A 51 -15.90 -3.70 3.76
C ALA A 51 -14.84 -4.81 3.80
N PRO A 52 -14.48 -5.33 4.99
CA PRO A 52 -14.97 -4.94 6.32
C PRO A 52 -14.44 -3.57 6.77
N ARG A 53 -15.13 -2.94 7.73
CA ARG A 53 -14.71 -1.63 8.26
C ARG A 53 -13.47 -1.78 9.14
N ILE A 54 -12.29 -1.57 8.54
CA ILE A 54 -10.99 -1.67 9.19
C ILE A 54 -10.27 -0.33 9.09
N ARG A 55 -9.59 0.07 10.17
CA ARG A 55 -8.66 1.20 10.15
C ARG A 55 -7.35 0.79 10.81
N ILE A 56 -6.26 1.02 10.10
CA ILE A 56 -4.91 0.71 10.52
C ILE A 56 -4.12 2.01 10.49
N GLU A 57 -3.36 2.27 11.55
CA GLU A 57 -2.35 3.32 11.58
C GLU A 57 -1.01 2.70 11.97
N LEU A 58 0.00 2.92 11.15
CA LEU A 58 1.35 2.41 11.34
C LEU A 58 2.32 3.58 11.41
N PRO A 59 3.08 3.74 12.51
CA PRO A 59 4.21 4.64 12.54
C PRO A 59 5.22 4.24 11.47
N LEU A 60 5.82 5.21 10.79
CA LEU A 60 6.82 4.90 9.75
C LEU A 60 8.07 4.23 10.30
N THR A 61 8.33 4.39 11.59
CA THR A 61 9.41 3.70 12.31
C THR A 61 9.28 2.19 12.30
N HIS A 62 8.07 1.63 12.11
CA HIS A 62 7.89 0.18 11.90
C HIS A 62 8.61 -0.33 10.64
N PHE A 63 8.88 0.57 9.69
CA PHE A 63 9.57 0.25 8.44
C PHE A 63 11.03 0.70 8.43
N ALA A 64 11.61 1.06 9.59
CA ALA A 64 12.99 1.54 9.68
C ALA A 64 14.04 0.53 9.19
N ALA A 65 13.70 -0.76 9.11
CA ALA A 65 14.56 -1.80 8.54
C ALA A 65 14.66 -1.72 7.00
N ASP A 66 13.73 -1.04 6.31
CA ASP A 66 13.81 -0.81 4.87
C ASP A 66 14.72 0.40 4.58
N PRO A 67 15.87 0.23 3.91
CA PRO A 67 16.83 1.31 3.68
C PRO A 67 16.23 2.52 2.93
N ARG A 68 15.22 2.29 2.09
CA ARG A 68 14.56 3.35 1.31
C ARG A 68 13.74 4.26 2.22
N ILE A 69 13.11 3.70 3.26
CA ILE A 69 12.29 4.43 4.22
C ILE A 69 13.17 5.03 5.32
N ALA A 70 14.20 4.31 5.77
CA ALA A 70 15.17 4.82 6.74
C ALA A 70 15.83 6.12 6.25
N ALA A 71 16.20 6.19 4.97
CA ALA A 71 16.74 7.41 4.36
C ALA A 71 15.75 8.59 4.38
N TRP A 72 14.45 8.32 4.24
CA TRP A 72 13.42 9.34 4.32
C TRP A 72 13.21 9.85 5.75
N LEU A 73 13.19 8.94 6.73
CA LEU A 73 13.11 9.28 8.16
C LEU A 73 14.30 10.11 8.65
N ALA A 74 15.49 9.89 8.08
CA ALA A 74 16.70 10.65 8.40
C ALA A 74 16.74 12.05 7.74
N SER A 75 15.81 12.36 6.82
CA SER A 75 15.79 13.63 6.10
C SER A 75 15.05 14.72 6.89
N PRO A 76 15.58 15.96 6.99
CA PRO A 76 14.98 17.04 7.81
C PRO A 76 13.63 17.56 7.29
N ARG A 77 13.13 17.04 6.17
CA ARG A 77 11.77 17.33 5.66
C ARG A 77 10.71 16.38 6.24
N GLY A 78 11.10 15.46 7.12
CA GLY A 78 10.23 14.48 7.77
C GLY A 78 9.72 14.89 9.15
N SER A 79 9.82 16.16 9.57
CA SER A 79 9.19 16.71 10.79
C SER A 79 8.00 17.60 10.48
#